data_AF-A0A7S3HNF7-F1
#
_entry.id   AF-A0A7S3HNF7-F1
#
_cell.length_a   1.000
_cell.length_b   1.000
_cell.length_c   1.000
_cell.angle_alpha   90.00
_cell.angle_beta   90.00
_cell.angle_gamma   90.00
#
_symmetry.space_group_name_H-M   'P 1'
#
loop_
_entity.id
_entity.type
_entity.pdbx_description
1 polymer ?
#
loop_
_entity_poly.entity_id
_entity_poly.type
_entity_poly.pdbx_seq_one_letter_code
_entity_poly.pdbx_strand_id
1 'polypeptide(L)'
;SSGSDRSRSATNSDDAAVLVRRHLEGLSTQWLGVLQETVYAKLMGFLVEAVIREAMRPVLTAECIAEAEGAEICRVYRSLQHVRLIFPSGEGRDEEALARVCASWRKFLALADLLEYSLTDVAEWLPRKKFASFTGSEVTSLIRALFEDTPRRQTILASILEMSS
;
A
#
# COMPACT_ATOMS: atom_id res chain seq x y z
N SER A 1 10.21 -2.05 31.42
CA SER A 1 11.02 -1.31 30.44
C SER A 1 10.57 -1.47 28.99
N SER A 2 9.67 -2.41 28.66
CA SER A 2 9.25 -2.70 27.28
C SER A 2 8.19 -1.75 26.69
N GLY A 3 7.65 -0.82 27.48
CA GLY A 3 6.59 0.10 27.07
C GLY A 3 7.06 1.40 26.41
N SER A 4 8.27 1.90 26.70
CA SER A 4 8.73 3.20 26.16
C SER A 4 9.38 3.12 24.78
N ASP A 5 9.94 1.96 24.40
CA ASP A 5 10.57 1.77 23.07
C ASP A 5 9.54 1.56 21.96
N ARG A 6 8.42 0.88 22.25
CA ARG A 6 7.34 0.69 21.26
C ARG A 6 6.65 2.00 20.89
N SER A 7 6.37 2.87 21.86
CA SER A 7 5.77 4.17 21.60
C SER A 7 6.68 5.08 20.77
N ARG A 8 7.99 5.08 21.00
CA ARG A 8 8.96 5.85 20.19
C ARG A 8 9.07 5.37 18.75
N SER A 9 9.01 4.05 18.52
CA SER A 9 9.04 3.45 17.18
C SER A 9 7.84 3.85 16.32
N ALA A 10 6.63 3.77 16.91
CA ALA A 10 5.37 4.15 16.25
C ALA A 10 5.34 5.64 15.85
N THR A 11 5.73 6.54 16.77
CA THR A 11 5.78 7.98 16.49
C THR A 11 6.79 8.30 15.38
N ASN A 12 7.96 7.67 15.39
CA ASN A 12 8.97 7.86 14.35
C ASN A 12 8.49 7.43 12.95
N SER A 13 7.65 6.40 12.83
CA SER A 13 7.19 5.90 11.52
C SER A 13 6.10 6.78 10.91
N ASP A 14 5.13 7.24 11.71
CA ASP A 14 4.13 8.19 11.26
C ASP A 14 4.80 9.52 10.87
N ASP A 15 5.78 9.97 11.66
CA ASP A 15 6.61 11.13 11.34
C ASP A 15 7.37 10.93 10.02
N ALA A 16 7.97 9.76 9.79
CA ALA A 16 8.70 9.48 8.56
C ALA A 16 7.80 9.51 7.31
N ALA A 17 6.60 8.91 7.37
CA ALA A 17 5.64 8.94 6.26
C ALA A 17 5.20 10.38 5.94
N VAL A 18 4.92 11.17 6.98
CA VAL A 18 4.59 12.60 6.86
C VAL A 18 5.75 13.39 6.27
N LEU A 19 6.98 13.12 6.70
CA LEU A 19 8.18 13.78 6.16
C LEU A 19 8.39 13.45 4.68
N VAL A 20 8.32 12.18 4.29
CA VAL A 20 8.43 11.76 2.88
C VAL A 20 7.37 12.45 2.02
N ARG A 21 6.11 12.47 2.48
CA ARG A 21 5.04 13.19 1.80
C ARG A 21 5.35 14.68 1.64
N ARG A 22 5.79 15.35 2.71
CA ARG A 22 6.16 16.78 2.67
C ARG A 22 7.31 17.05 1.70
N HIS A 23 8.30 16.16 1.61
CA HIS A 23 9.38 16.29 0.65
C HIS A 23 8.88 16.18 -0.80
N LEU A 24 7.97 15.24 -1.09
CA LEU A 24 7.33 15.13 -2.41
C LEU A 24 6.46 16.35 -2.73
N GLU A 25 5.72 16.89 -1.76
CA GLU A 25 4.94 18.14 -1.91
C GLU A 25 5.83 19.35 -2.18
N GLY A 26 7.00 19.43 -1.52
CA GLY A 26 7.98 20.49 -1.76
C GLY A 26 8.55 20.43 -3.18
N LEU A 27 8.94 19.24 -3.65
CA LEU A 27 9.40 19.04 -5.04
C LEU A 27 8.30 19.37 -6.05
N SER A 28 7.08 18.90 -5.81
CA SER A 28 5.91 19.21 -6.61
C SER A 28 5.74 20.73 -6.80
N THR A 29 5.80 21.48 -5.70
CA THR A 29 5.66 22.95 -5.72
C THR A 29 6.75 23.62 -6.56
N GLN A 30 7.98 23.11 -6.54
CA GLN A 30 9.10 23.67 -7.32
C GLN A 30 9.01 23.33 -8.81
N TRP A 31 8.44 22.18 -9.17
CA TRP A 31 8.41 21.69 -10.55
C TRP A 31 7.12 22.08 -11.28
N LEU A 32 6.03 22.26 -10.56
CA LEU A 32 4.74 22.65 -11.12
C LEU A 32 4.84 24.05 -11.73
N GLY A 33 4.44 24.18 -13.00
CA GLY A 33 4.56 25.43 -13.76
C GLY A 33 5.95 25.69 -14.37
N VAL A 34 6.96 24.87 -14.03
CA VAL A 34 8.28 24.88 -14.67
C VAL A 34 8.38 23.78 -15.74
N LEU A 35 7.93 22.58 -15.39
CA LEU A 35 7.92 21.43 -16.29
C LEU A 35 6.63 21.36 -17.11
N GLN A 36 6.72 20.79 -18.32
CA GLN A 36 5.54 20.36 -19.07
C GLN A 36 4.76 19.30 -18.28
N GLU A 37 3.43 19.34 -18.33
CA GLU A 37 2.54 18.50 -17.51
C GLU A 37 2.86 16.99 -17.60
N THR A 38 3.12 16.49 -18.80
CA THR A 38 3.45 15.06 -19.02
C THR A 38 4.83 14.68 -18.47
N VAL A 39 5.81 15.59 -18.50
CA VAL A 39 7.14 15.38 -17.92
C VAL A 39 7.05 15.41 -16.39
N TYR A 40 6.33 16.39 -15.85
CA TYR A 40 6.03 16.50 -14.43
C TYR A 40 5.39 15.22 -13.89
N ALA A 41 4.30 14.76 -14.52
CA ALA A 41 3.55 13.59 -14.08
C ALA A 41 4.43 12.33 -14.06
N LYS A 42 5.26 12.13 -15.09
CA LYS A 42 6.19 10.99 -15.16
C LYS A 42 7.26 11.02 -14.07
N LEU A 43 7.90 12.18 -13.86
CA LEU A 43 8.97 12.30 -12.86
C LEU A 43 8.43 12.16 -11.44
N MET A 44 7.32 12.83 -11.12
CA MET A 44 6.67 12.68 -9.82
C MET A 44 6.14 11.27 -9.61
N GLY A 45 5.55 10.66 -10.64
CA GLY A 45 5.10 9.27 -10.62
C GLY A 45 6.23 8.29 -10.32
N PHE A 46 7.40 8.48 -10.92
CA PHE A 46 8.59 7.66 -10.65
C PHE A 46 9.07 7.77 -9.19
N LEU A 47 9.06 8.98 -8.62
CA LEU A 47 9.41 9.18 -7.21
C LEU A 47 8.41 8.50 -6.27
N VAL A 48 7.11 8.66 -6.55
CA VAL A 48 6.03 8.01 -5.79
C VAL A 48 6.13 6.49 -5.90
N GLU A 49 6.38 5.95 -7.09
CA GLU A 49 6.61 4.53 -7.33
C GLU A 49 7.76 4.00 -6.46
N ALA A 50 8.90 4.70 -6.43
CA ALA A 50 10.04 4.31 -5.62
C ALA A 50 9.69 4.25 -4.12
N VAL A 51 9.02 5.29 -3.61
CA VAL A 51 8.60 5.37 -2.20
C VAL A 51 7.64 4.24 -1.85
N ILE A 52 6.59 4.05 -2.64
CA ILE A 52 5.53 3.07 -2.36
C ILE A 52 6.06 1.65 -2.46
N ARG A 53 6.88 1.35 -3.47
CA ARG A 53 7.47 0.02 -3.63
C ARG A 53 8.36 -0.35 -2.44
N GLU A 54 9.15 0.59 -1.93
CA GLU A 54 9.96 0.36 -0.74
C GLU A 54 9.12 0.30 0.55
N ALA A 55 8.04 1.08 0.65
CA ALA A 55 7.11 0.99 1.78
C ALA A 55 6.36 -0.37 1.83
N MET A 56 6.00 -0.93 0.67
CA MET A 56 5.32 -2.22 0.59
C MET A 56 6.22 -3.42 0.87
N ARG A 57 7.51 -3.31 0.55
CA ARG A 57 8.43 -4.46 0.57
C ARG A 57 8.42 -5.22 1.91
N PRO A 58 8.54 -4.58 3.09
CA PRO A 58 8.56 -5.31 4.37
C PRO A 58 7.26 -6.08 4.62
N VAL A 59 6.12 -5.53 4.22
CA VAL A 59 4.80 -6.15 4.41
C VAL A 59 4.63 -7.35 3.49
N LEU A 60 5.04 -7.23 2.23
CA LEU A 60 4.97 -8.32 1.24
C LEU A 60 5.88 -9.51 1.57
N THR A 61 6.94 -9.29 2.36
CA THR A 61 7.91 -10.33 2.76
C THR A 61 7.76 -10.77 4.22
N ALA A 62 6.77 -10.26 4.95
CA ALA A 62 6.57 -10.59 6.35
C ALA A 62 6.07 -12.04 6.51
N GLU A 63 6.65 -12.79 7.45
CA GLU A 63 6.17 -14.12 7.82
C GLU A 63 4.91 -14.05 8.69
N CYS A 64 4.83 -13.04 9.55
CA CYS A 64 3.72 -12.75 10.44
C CYS A 64 3.65 -11.24 10.69
N ILE A 65 2.44 -10.70 10.76
CA ILE A 65 2.17 -9.30 11.10
C ILE A 65 1.18 -9.33 12.25
N ALA A 66 1.60 -8.86 13.42
CA ALA A 66 0.68 -8.77 14.56
C ALA A 66 -0.40 -7.70 14.30
N GLU A 67 -1.59 -7.84 14.89
CA GLU A 67 -2.70 -6.89 14.71
C GLU A 67 -2.29 -5.44 15.01
N ALA A 68 -1.54 -5.23 16.09
CA ALA A 68 -1.02 -3.91 16.44
C ALA A 68 -0.08 -3.36 15.37
N GLU A 69 0.80 -4.19 14.79
CA GLU A 69 1.72 -3.78 13.71
C GLU A 69 0.96 -3.48 12.42
N GLY A 70 -0.06 -4.28 12.10
CA GLY A 70 -0.96 -4.02 10.97
C GLY A 70 -1.65 -2.66 11.10
N ALA A 71 -2.15 -2.32 12.30
CA ALA A 71 -2.76 -1.02 12.56
C ALA A 71 -1.79 0.15 12.38
N GLU A 72 -0.52 0.01 12.79
CA GLU A 72 0.53 1.02 12.55
C GLU A 72 0.81 1.18 11.04
N ILE A 73 0.99 0.07 10.33
CA ILE A 73 1.24 0.07 8.88
C ILE A 73 0.09 0.75 8.13
N CYS A 74 -1.16 0.48 8.52
CA CYS A 74 -2.33 1.15 7.94
C CYS A 74 -2.27 2.67 8.11
N ARG A 75 -1.81 3.18 9.25
CA ARG A 75 -1.69 4.64 9.45
C ARG A 75 -0.63 5.24 8.54
N VAL A 76 0.53 4.59 8.43
CA VAL A 76 1.60 4.97 7.49
C VAL A 76 1.07 4.97 6.06
N TYR A 77 0.36 3.93 5.65
CA TYR A 77 -0.18 3.81 4.29
C TYR A 77 -1.23 4.87 3.99
N ARG A 78 -2.15 5.15 4.91
CA ARG A 78 -3.14 6.25 4.74
C ARG A 78 -2.45 7.61 4.61
N SER A 79 -1.37 7.86 5.35
CA SER A 79 -0.55 9.07 5.20
C SER A 79 0.09 9.15 3.80
N LEU A 80 0.67 8.04 3.32
CA LEU A 80 1.28 7.96 1.99
C LEU A 80 0.25 8.04 0.86
N GLN A 81 -0.99 7.57 1.04
CA GLN A 81 -2.05 7.73 0.04
C GLN A 81 -2.31 9.20 -0.32
N HIS A 82 -2.02 10.15 0.57
CA HIS A 82 -2.18 11.58 0.29
C HIS A 82 -1.17 12.14 -0.72
N VAL A 83 -0.11 11.40 -1.07
CA VAL A 83 0.82 11.83 -2.13
C VAL A 83 0.12 12.01 -3.48
N ARG A 84 -1.04 11.38 -3.70
CA ARG A 84 -1.87 11.63 -4.90
C ARG A 84 -2.24 13.10 -5.11
N LEU A 85 -2.30 13.89 -4.02
CA LEU A 85 -2.67 15.31 -4.08
C LEU A 85 -1.62 16.19 -4.78
N ILE A 86 -0.41 15.67 -5.00
CA ILE A 86 0.64 16.38 -5.76
C ILE A 86 0.38 16.36 -7.28
N PHE A 87 -0.67 15.68 -7.75
CA PHE A 87 -1.08 15.65 -9.16
C PHE A 87 -2.37 16.47 -9.37
N PRO A 88 -2.26 17.80 -9.64
CA PRO A 88 -3.42 18.70 -9.65
C PRO A 88 -4.36 18.55 -10.87
N SER A 89 -3.86 18.02 -11.98
CA SER A 89 -4.59 17.81 -13.22
C SER A 89 -3.96 16.70 -14.06
N GLY A 90 -4.68 16.22 -15.08
CA GLY A 90 -4.13 15.31 -16.08
C GLY A 90 -3.77 13.92 -15.55
N GLU A 91 -2.59 13.42 -15.94
CA GLU A 91 -2.07 12.10 -15.55
C GLU A 91 -1.73 12.06 -14.05
N GLY A 92 -2.73 11.71 -13.23
CA GLY A 92 -2.58 11.54 -11.77
C GLY A 92 -3.77 12.04 -10.95
N ARG A 93 -4.76 12.68 -11.57
CA ARG A 93 -5.95 13.23 -10.87
C ARG A 93 -6.88 12.15 -10.31
N ASP A 94 -7.00 11.03 -11.02
CA ASP A 94 -7.78 9.87 -10.60
C ASP A 94 -6.88 8.64 -10.44
N GLU A 95 -7.44 7.59 -9.85
CA GLU A 95 -6.71 6.35 -9.56
C GLU A 95 -6.16 5.67 -10.83
N GLU A 96 -6.90 5.75 -11.94
CA GLU A 96 -6.49 5.16 -13.22
C GLU A 96 -5.32 5.91 -13.84
N ALA A 97 -5.33 7.22 -13.74
CA ALA A 97 -4.28 8.11 -14.21
C ALA A 97 -3.01 7.97 -13.36
N LEU A 98 -3.17 7.86 -12.04
CA LEU A 98 -2.03 7.62 -11.15
C LEU A 98 -1.41 6.24 -11.39
N ALA A 99 -2.21 5.22 -11.69
CA ALA A 99 -1.73 3.90 -12.07
C ALA A 99 -0.91 3.88 -13.38
N ARG A 100 -1.03 4.90 -14.26
CA ARG A 100 -0.20 5.01 -15.47
C ARG A 100 1.21 5.52 -15.18
N VAL A 101 1.39 6.34 -14.14
CA VAL A 101 2.68 6.94 -13.77
C VAL A 101 3.32 6.29 -12.54
N CYS A 102 2.56 5.53 -11.77
CA CYS A 102 2.99 4.70 -10.65
C CYS A 102 2.33 3.32 -10.75
N ALA A 103 3.04 2.35 -11.33
CA ALA A 103 2.52 1.02 -11.64
C ALA A 103 2.10 0.24 -10.38
N SER A 104 2.77 0.48 -9.26
CA SER A 104 2.49 -0.15 -7.97
C SER A 104 1.27 0.44 -7.25
N TRP A 105 0.68 1.54 -7.74
CA TRP A 105 -0.37 2.27 -7.03
C TRP A 105 -1.59 1.40 -6.68
N ARG A 106 -2.13 0.64 -7.64
CA ARG A 106 -3.28 -0.25 -7.39
C ARG A 106 -2.96 -1.36 -6.41
N LYS A 107 -1.74 -1.90 -6.47
CA LYS A 107 -1.26 -2.92 -5.54
C LYS A 107 -1.16 -2.36 -4.13
N PHE A 108 -0.66 -1.14 -4.00
CA PHE A 108 -0.57 -0.42 -2.74
C PHE A 108 -1.94 -0.16 -2.10
N LEU A 109 -2.91 0.33 -2.87
CA LEU A 109 -4.27 0.53 -2.36
C LEU A 109 -4.91 -0.79 -1.92
N ALA A 110 -4.78 -1.85 -2.73
CA ALA A 110 -5.31 -3.16 -2.39
C ALA A 110 -4.61 -3.79 -1.16
N LEU A 111 -3.32 -3.52 -0.96
CA LEU A 111 -2.59 -3.93 0.25
C LEU A 111 -3.08 -3.18 1.49
N ALA A 112 -3.28 -1.86 1.38
CA ALA A 112 -3.82 -1.04 2.45
C ALA A 112 -5.20 -1.56 2.89
N ASP A 113 -6.08 -1.84 1.93
CA ASP A 113 -7.40 -2.41 2.20
C ASP A 113 -7.29 -3.80 2.85
N LEU A 114 -6.41 -4.68 2.35
CA LEU A 114 -6.23 -6.03 2.88
C LEU A 114 -5.80 -6.03 4.36
N LEU A 115 -4.94 -5.07 4.75
CA LEU A 115 -4.51 -4.92 6.14
C LEU A 115 -5.66 -4.54 7.11
N GLU A 116 -6.75 -3.99 6.58
CA GLU A 116 -7.94 -3.61 7.37
C GLU A 116 -9.07 -4.64 7.29
N TYR A 117 -8.99 -5.59 6.35
CA TYR A 117 -10.05 -6.56 6.10
C TYR A 117 -10.06 -7.69 7.14
N SER A 118 -11.26 -8.14 7.47
CA SER A 118 -11.46 -9.43 8.12
C SER A 118 -11.40 -10.57 7.09
N LEU A 119 -11.27 -11.83 7.54
CA LEU A 119 -11.41 -12.99 6.66
C LEU A 119 -12.79 -13.04 5.94
N THR A 120 -13.83 -12.39 6.50
CA THR A 120 -15.12 -12.24 5.81
C THR A 120 -15.00 -11.34 4.60
N ASP A 121 -14.38 -10.17 4.78
CA ASP A 121 -14.23 -9.19 3.72
C ASP A 121 -13.33 -9.75 2.62
N VAL A 122 -12.24 -10.45 2.98
CA VAL A 122 -11.37 -11.15 2.02
C VAL A 122 -12.17 -12.14 1.18
N ALA A 123 -13.01 -12.97 1.80
CA ALA A 123 -13.83 -13.95 1.08
C ALA A 123 -14.86 -13.29 0.13
N GLU A 124 -15.39 -12.12 0.49
CA GLU A 124 -16.31 -11.35 -0.37
C GLU A 124 -15.59 -10.70 -1.57
N TRP A 125 -14.41 -10.13 -1.33
CA TRP A 125 -13.69 -9.34 -2.33
C TRP A 125 -12.79 -10.16 -3.25
N LEU A 126 -12.40 -11.36 -2.84
CA LEU A 126 -11.55 -12.24 -3.65
C LEU A 126 -12.21 -12.60 -5.01
N PRO A 127 -13.47 -13.06 -5.09
CA PRO A 127 -14.13 -13.31 -6.38
C PRO A 127 -14.34 -12.06 -7.23
N ARG A 128 -14.38 -10.87 -6.59
CA ARG A 128 -14.51 -9.56 -7.25
C ARG A 128 -13.19 -9.02 -7.79
N LYS A 129 -12.11 -9.81 -7.76
CA LYS A 129 -10.79 -9.45 -8.30
C LYS A 129 -10.14 -8.24 -7.62
N LYS A 130 -10.50 -7.94 -6.37
CA LYS A 130 -9.90 -6.84 -5.58
C LYS A 130 -8.37 -6.97 -5.47
N PHE A 131 -7.87 -8.21 -5.40
CA PHE A 131 -6.45 -8.53 -5.25
C PHE A 131 -5.77 -8.93 -6.58
N ALA A 132 -6.33 -8.55 -7.74
CA ALA A 132 -5.78 -8.92 -9.05
C ALA A 132 -4.39 -8.31 -9.36
N SER A 133 -3.94 -7.34 -8.57
CA SER A 133 -2.60 -6.73 -8.66
C SER A 133 -1.51 -7.57 -7.97
N PHE A 134 -1.88 -8.64 -7.27
CA PHE A 134 -0.98 -9.58 -6.62
C PHE A 134 -0.91 -10.90 -7.38
N THR A 135 0.21 -11.62 -7.24
CA THR A 135 0.27 -13.02 -7.62
C THR A 135 -0.49 -13.89 -6.61
N GLY A 136 -0.92 -15.08 -7.02
CA GLY A 136 -1.55 -16.04 -6.09
C GLY A 136 -0.66 -16.39 -4.89
N SER A 137 0.67 -16.45 -5.10
CA SER A 137 1.64 -16.67 -4.03
C SER A 137 1.73 -15.49 -3.06
N GLU A 138 1.70 -14.24 -3.55
CA GLU A 138 1.70 -13.05 -2.70
C GLU A 138 0.45 -12.97 -1.83
N VAL A 139 -0.74 -13.17 -2.42
CA VAL A 139 -2.00 -13.16 -1.65
C VAL A 139 -2.00 -14.28 -0.60
N THR A 140 -1.51 -15.47 -0.96
CA THR A 140 -1.40 -16.61 -0.03
C THR A 140 -0.49 -16.28 1.16
N SER A 141 0.69 -15.70 0.90
CA SER A 141 1.63 -15.31 1.96
C SER A 141 1.05 -14.23 2.86
N LEU A 142 0.39 -13.21 2.29
CA LEU A 142 -0.23 -12.13 3.06
C LEU A 142 -1.37 -12.64 3.96
N ILE A 143 -2.24 -13.53 3.45
CA ILE A 143 -3.32 -14.12 4.26
C ILE A 143 -2.75 -14.96 5.41
N ARG A 144 -1.64 -15.66 5.19
CA ARG A 144 -0.95 -16.41 6.27
C ARG A 144 -0.32 -15.47 7.30
N ALA A 145 0.27 -14.37 6.84
CA ALA A 145 0.94 -13.40 7.70
C ALA A 145 -0.06 -12.61 8.58
N LEU A 146 -1.25 -12.32 8.05
CA LEU A 146 -2.25 -11.46 8.70
C LEU A 146 -3.27 -12.20 9.55
N PHE A 147 -3.56 -13.46 9.26
CA PHE A 147 -4.65 -14.19 9.90
C PHE A 147 -4.20 -15.50 10.54
N GLU A 148 -4.75 -15.77 11.73
CA GLU A 148 -4.54 -17.01 12.46
C GLU A 148 -4.95 -18.26 11.67
N ASP A 149 -4.35 -19.39 12.03
CA ASP A 149 -4.68 -20.67 11.41
C ASP A 149 -6.05 -21.18 11.84
N THR A 150 -7.02 -20.96 10.96
CA THR A 150 -8.41 -21.36 11.18
C THR A 150 -8.96 -22.10 9.96
N PRO A 151 -9.98 -22.97 10.11
CA PRO A 151 -10.62 -23.64 8.98
C PRO A 151 -11.08 -22.65 7.89
N ARG A 152 -11.56 -21.47 8.31
CA ARG A 152 -11.98 -20.42 7.38
C ARG A 152 -10.82 -19.87 6.54
N ARG A 153 -9.65 -19.65 7.15
CA ARG A 153 -8.44 -19.27 6.42
C ARG A 153 -8.07 -20.33 5.40
N GLN A 154 -8.11 -21.61 5.79
CA GLN A 154 -7.79 -22.72 4.89
C GLN A 154 -8.74 -22.80 3.68
N THR A 155 -10.03 -22.56 3.87
CA THR A 155 -11.00 -22.47 2.77
C THR A 155 -10.62 -21.37 1.78
N ILE A 156 -10.29 -20.17 2.27
CA ILE A 156 -9.91 -19.04 1.40
C ILE A 156 -8.61 -19.35 0.64
N LEU A 157 -7.62 -19.94 1.31
CA LEU A 157 -6.37 -20.34 0.67
C LEU A 157 -6.58 -21.38 -0.44
N ALA A 158 -7.48 -22.35 -0.24
CA ALA A 158 -7.85 -23.32 -1.27
C ALA A 158 -8.50 -22.62 -2.49
N SER A 159 -9.39 -21.64 -2.26
CA SER A 159 -10.01 -20.87 -3.34
C SER A 159 -8.98 -20.11 -4.19
N ILE A 160 -7.94 -19.56 -3.57
CA ILE A 160 -6.86 -18.87 -4.30
C ILE A 160 -6.09 -19.83 -5.20
N LEU A 161 -5.79 -21.04 -4.71
CA LEU A 161 -5.07 -22.06 -5.48
C LEU A 161 -5.88 -22.50 -6.71
N GLU A 162 -7.19 -22.73 -6.54
CA GLU A 162 -8.11 -23.07 -7.64
C GLU A 162 -8.19 -21.96 -8.70
N MET A 163 -8.18 -20.70 -8.29
CA MET A 163 -8.19 -19.55 -9.22
C MET A 163 -6.86 -19.34 -9.96
N SER A 164 -5.77 -19.88 -9.44
CA SER A 164 -4.42 -19.75 -10.01
C SER A 164 -4.00 -20.94 -10.90
N SER A 165 -4.83 -21.98 -10.96
CA SER A 165 -4.66 -23.17 -11.82
C SER A 165 -5.35 -22.96 -13.17
#